data_AF-A0A4P5WU88-F1
#
_entry.id   AF-A0A4P5WU88-F1
#
_cell.length_a   1.000
_cell.length_b   1.000
_cell.length_c   1.000
_cell.angle_alpha   90.00
_cell.angle_beta   90.00
_cell.angle_gamma   90.00
#
_symmetry.space_group_name_H-M   'P 1'
#
loop_
_entity.id
_entity.type
_entity.pdbx_description
1 polymer ?
#
loop_
_entity_poly.entity_id
_entity_poly.type
_entity_poly.pdbx_seq_one_letter_code
_entity_poly.pdbx_strand_id
1 'polypeptide(L)'
;MPAKATLKLPRSSSPEIRSVLGVAERLHAMNPEWVVFFREILGIDGVVRRSFRTADGMRAFECSPEYARIKEMLDDLRQRPTAPAAGDREVQRVVTVRMPRSLHESLKNEADDLRVSINTLCIAKLMKLLDAQDRRNLEDMQAASEPAGRPRRAR
;
A
#
# COMPACT_ATOMS: atom_id res chain seq x y z
N MET A 1 1.34 24.60 -40.68
CA MET A 1 1.62 24.97 -39.28
C MET A 1 0.49 24.42 -38.41
N PRO A 2 0.80 23.63 -37.36
CA PRO A 2 -0.09 22.61 -36.82
C PRO A 2 -1.16 23.12 -35.83
N ALA A 3 -2.23 22.32 -35.78
CA ALA A 3 -3.42 22.48 -34.95
C ALA A 3 -3.11 22.66 -33.47
N LYS A 4 -3.63 23.73 -32.87
CA LYS A 4 -3.78 23.83 -31.42
C LYS A 4 -4.92 22.91 -31.00
N ALA A 5 -4.55 21.74 -30.48
CA ALA A 5 -5.47 20.84 -29.80
C ALA A 5 -6.05 21.57 -28.57
N THR A 6 -7.30 21.99 -28.69
CA THR A 6 -8.12 22.43 -27.56
C THR A 6 -8.34 21.22 -26.66
N LEU A 7 -7.53 21.11 -25.60
CA LEU A 7 -7.78 20.23 -24.46
C LEU A 7 -9.12 20.63 -23.84
N LYS A 8 -10.16 19.95 -24.30
CA LYS A 8 -11.51 19.98 -23.74
C LYS A 8 -11.41 19.35 -22.35
N LEU A 9 -11.29 20.16 -21.29
CA LEU A 9 -11.60 19.68 -19.93
C LEU A 9 -13.05 19.17 -19.95
N PRO A 10 -13.32 17.88 -19.71
CA PRO A 10 -14.69 17.42 -19.59
C PRO A 10 -15.24 17.96 -18.26
N ARG A 11 -16.09 19.00 -18.34
CA ARG A 11 -16.89 19.54 -17.22
C ARG A 11 -18.07 18.64 -16.82
N SER A 12 -18.03 17.35 -17.15
CA SER A 12 -19.02 16.38 -16.70
C SER A 12 -18.30 15.33 -15.89
N SER A 13 -18.26 15.51 -14.56
CA SER A 13 -17.92 14.42 -13.65
C SER A 13 -18.79 13.23 -14.02
N SER A 14 -18.17 12.13 -14.46
CA SER A 14 -18.88 10.94 -14.88
C SER A 14 -19.82 10.48 -13.75
N PRO A 15 -20.98 9.90 -14.06
CA PRO A 15 -21.95 9.48 -13.03
C PRO A 15 -21.32 8.51 -12.02
N GLU A 16 -20.32 7.74 -12.43
CA GLU A 16 -19.55 6.85 -11.57
C GLU A 16 -18.73 7.63 -10.53
N ILE A 17 -18.11 8.76 -10.91
CA ILE A 17 -17.31 9.61 -10.03
C ILE A 17 -18.20 10.22 -8.93
N ARG A 18 -19.38 10.73 -9.32
CA ARG A 18 -20.34 11.29 -8.35
C ARG A 18 -20.92 10.22 -7.43
N SER A 19 -21.15 9.01 -7.95
CA SER A 19 -21.64 7.89 -7.15
C SER A 19 -20.62 7.47 -6.09
N VAL A 20 -19.33 7.41 -6.45
CA VAL A 20 -18.23 7.13 -5.51
C VAL A 20 -18.18 8.20 -4.41
N LEU A 21 -18.28 9.48 -4.77
CA LEU A 21 -18.30 10.57 -3.79
C LEU A 21 -19.50 10.44 -2.83
N GLY A 22 -20.70 10.16 -3.33
CA GLY A 22 -21.88 9.98 -2.49
C GLY A 22 -21.80 8.77 -1.57
N VAL A 23 -21.12 7.70 -1.98
CA VAL A 23 -20.79 6.57 -1.09
C VAL A 23 -19.78 6.99 -0.03
N ALA A 24 -18.77 7.79 -0.42
CA ALA A 24 -17.76 8.29 0.50
C ALA A 24 -18.34 9.21 1.58
N GLU A 25 -19.22 10.12 1.22
CA GLU A 25 -19.88 11.02 2.17
C GLU A 25 -20.75 10.24 3.16
N ARG A 26 -21.52 9.25 2.69
CA ARG A 26 -22.29 8.36 3.58
C ARG A 26 -21.40 7.58 4.53
N LEU A 27 -20.27 7.07 4.01
CA LEU A 27 -19.33 6.32 4.83
C LEU A 27 -18.67 7.22 5.88
N HIS A 28 -18.22 8.43 5.50
CA HIS A 28 -17.64 9.42 6.40
C HIS A 28 -18.63 9.87 7.48
N ALA A 29 -19.91 10.04 7.15
CA ALA A 29 -20.96 10.41 8.09
C ALA A 29 -21.20 9.36 9.21
N MET A 30 -20.89 8.08 8.96
CA MET A 30 -20.95 7.03 9.98
C MET A 30 -19.74 7.04 10.92
N ASN A 31 -18.81 7.99 10.73
CA ASN A 31 -17.60 8.17 11.52
C ASN A 31 -16.75 6.88 11.70
N PRO A 32 -16.41 6.17 10.60
CA PRO A 32 -15.61 4.96 10.64
C PRO A 32 -14.14 5.29 10.96
N GLU A 33 -13.41 4.26 11.37
CA GLU A 33 -11.96 4.34 11.47
C GLU A 33 -11.35 4.59 10.07
N TRP A 34 -10.27 5.39 10.01
CA TRP A 34 -9.68 5.82 8.75
C TRP A 34 -9.23 4.65 7.86
N VAL A 35 -8.82 3.52 8.45
CA VAL A 35 -8.43 2.30 7.71
C VAL A 35 -9.63 1.61 7.10
N VAL A 36 -10.76 1.55 7.80
CA VAL A 36 -12.02 1.02 7.26
C VAL A 36 -12.49 1.89 6.09
N PHE A 37 -12.43 3.22 6.23
CA PHE A 37 -12.76 4.16 5.16
C PHE A 37 -11.84 3.98 3.94
N PHE A 38 -10.52 3.88 4.16
CA PHE A 38 -9.55 3.66 3.09
C PHE A 38 -9.81 2.34 2.36
N ARG A 39 -10.01 1.23 3.10
CA ARG A 39 -10.20 -0.09 2.51
C ARG A 39 -11.47 -0.18 1.67
N GLU A 40 -12.58 0.35 2.17
CA GLU A 40 -13.87 0.28 1.48
C GLU A 40 -13.92 1.17 0.23
N ILE A 41 -13.18 2.29 0.21
CA ILE A 41 -13.25 3.25 -0.90
C ILE A 41 -12.07 3.10 -1.86
N LEU A 42 -10.84 3.22 -1.34
CA LEU A 42 -9.59 3.26 -2.11
C LEU A 42 -8.84 1.92 -2.12
N GLY A 43 -9.28 0.94 -1.33
CA GLY A 43 -8.62 -0.35 -1.18
C GLY A 43 -8.68 -1.23 -2.44
N ILE A 44 -8.03 -2.38 -2.33
CA ILE A 44 -7.87 -3.34 -3.44
C ILE A 44 -9.23 -3.84 -3.96
N ASP A 45 -10.20 -3.98 -3.07
CA ASP A 45 -11.60 -4.33 -3.36
C ASP A 45 -12.53 -3.12 -3.26
N GLY A 46 -12.01 -1.90 -3.15
CA GLY A 46 -12.77 -0.70 -2.85
C GLY A 46 -13.72 -0.26 -3.97
N VAL A 47 -14.70 0.58 -3.62
CA VAL A 47 -15.70 1.13 -4.54
C VAL A 47 -15.05 1.79 -5.76
N VAL A 48 -13.89 2.43 -5.59
CA VAL A 48 -13.14 3.08 -6.68
C VAL A 48 -12.64 2.05 -7.70
N ARG A 49 -12.01 0.96 -7.27
CA ARG A 49 -11.52 -0.10 -8.18
C ARG A 49 -12.65 -0.88 -8.85
N ARG A 50 -13.79 -1.04 -8.18
CA ARG A 50 -14.97 -1.68 -8.78
C ARG A 50 -15.61 -0.81 -9.87
N SER A 51 -15.61 0.51 -9.68
CA SER A 51 -16.15 1.49 -10.63
C SER A 51 -15.20 1.80 -11.79
N PHE A 52 -13.89 1.86 -11.54
CA PHE A 52 -12.87 2.19 -12.55
C PHE A 52 -11.95 0.98 -12.78
N ARG A 53 -12.36 0.11 -13.72
CA ARG A 53 -11.59 -1.10 -14.09
C ARG A 53 -10.45 -0.82 -15.07
N THR A 54 -10.41 0.34 -15.69
CA THR A 54 -9.39 0.73 -16.68
C THR A 54 -8.42 1.75 -16.09
N ALA A 55 -7.14 1.64 -16.46
CA ALA A 55 -6.11 2.56 -16.00
C ALA A 55 -6.41 4.02 -16.41
N ASP A 56 -6.99 4.23 -17.59
CA ASP A 56 -7.37 5.56 -18.06
C ASP A 56 -8.50 6.18 -17.22
N GLY A 57 -9.48 5.36 -16.79
CA GLY A 57 -10.56 5.79 -15.90
C GLY A 57 -10.07 6.11 -14.49
N MET A 58 -9.09 5.35 -13.99
CA MET A 58 -8.44 5.60 -12.70
C MET A 58 -7.70 6.95 -12.71
N ARG A 59 -6.90 7.22 -13.74
CA ARG A 59 -6.19 8.51 -13.88
C ARG A 59 -7.16 9.69 -14.00
N ALA A 60 -8.25 9.53 -14.73
CA ALA A 60 -9.27 10.57 -14.85
C ALA A 60 -9.94 10.87 -13.50
N PHE A 61 -10.18 9.84 -12.68
CA PHE A 61 -10.69 10.00 -11.31
C PHE A 61 -9.66 10.67 -10.38
N GLU A 62 -8.39 10.29 -10.45
CA GLU A 62 -7.32 10.91 -9.65
C GLU A 62 -7.12 12.40 -9.93
N CYS A 63 -7.40 12.85 -11.16
CA CYS A 63 -7.38 14.25 -11.56
C CYS A 63 -8.70 15.00 -11.26
N SER A 64 -9.71 14.32 -10.71
CA SER A 64 -11.03 14.90 -10.49
C SER A 64 -11.12 15.64 -9.14
N PRO A 65 -11.95 16.70 -9.04
CA PRO A 65 -12.16 17.43 -7.79
C PRO A 65 -12.83 16.56 -6.71
N GLU A 66 -13.61 15.55 -7.10
CA GLU A 66 -14.24 14.60 -6.18
C GLU A 66 -13.22 13.73 -5.45
N TYR A 67 -12.13 13.33 -6.13
CA TYR A 67 -11.04 12.61 -5.48
C TYR A 67 -10.29 13.48 -4.47
N ALA A 68 -10.10 14.76 -4.76
CA ALA A 68 -9.53 15.71 -3.80
C ALA A 68 -10.39 15.78 -2.53
N ARG A 69 -11.73 15.82 -2.69
CA ARG A 69 -12.68 15.82 -1.57
C ARG A 69 -12.62 14.54 -0.73
N ILE A 70 -12.46 13.38 -1.37
CA ILE A 70 -12.29 12.10 -0.67
C ILE A 70 -10.99 12.06 0.15
N LYS A 71 -9.90 12.65 -0.38
CA LYS A 71 -8.64 12.78 0.37
C LYS A 71 -8.78 13.72 1.57
N GLU A 72 -9.49 14.84 1.43
CA GLU A 72 -9.79 15.72 2.57
C GLU A 72 -10.55 14.98 3.67
N MET A 73 -11.55 14.18 3.31
CA MET A 73 -12.29 13.34 4.28
C MET A 73 -11.38 12.30 4.96
N LEU A 74 -10.45 11.70 4.21
CA LEU A 74 -9.48 10.76 4.78
C LEU A 74 -8.50 11.46 5.74
N ASP A 75 -8.02 12.65 5.39
CA ASP A 75 -7.10 13.41 6.23
C ASP A 75 -7.78 13.91 7.50
N ASP A 76 -9.05 14.32 7.42
CA ASP A 76 -9.89 14.61 8.60
C ASP A 76 -10.05 13.39 9.52
N LEU A 77 -10.27 12.19 8.97
CA LEU A 77 -10.32 10.96 9.77
C LEU A 77 -8.95 10.59 10.39
N ARG A 78 -7.84 10.91 9.73
CA ARG A 78 -6.47 10.65 10.21
C ARG A 78 -6.01 11.59 11.31
N GLN A 79 -6.39 12.87 11.22
CA GLN A 79 -6.01 13.89 12.20
C GLN A 79 -6.76 13.76 13.51
N ARG A 80 -7.87 13.01 13.53
CA ARG A 80 -8.60 12.72 14.76
C ARG A 80 -7.75 11.82 15.65
N PRO A 81 -7.50 12.20 16.91
CA PRO A 81 -6.84 11.32 17.86
C PRO A 81 -7.74 10.10 18.05
N THR A 82 -7.39 9.01 17.38
CA THR A 82 -7.97 7.70 17.64
C THR A 82 -7.57 7.38 19.07
N ALA A 83 -8.50 7.58 20.01
CA ALA A 83 -8.44 6.85 21.28
C ALA A 83 -8.17 5.40 20.92
N PRO A 84 -7.26 4.68 21.62
CA PRO A 84 -6.76 3.37 21.20
C PRO A 84 -7.92 2.36 21.19
N ALA A 85 -8.68 2.37 20.10
CA ALA A 85 -9.76 1.47 19.83
C ALA A 85 -9.08 0.22 19.30
N ALA A 86 -9.38 -0.89 19.96
CA ALA A 86 -8.81 -2.20 19.72
C ALA A 86 -9.32 -2.83 18.40
N GLY A 87 -9.38 -2.05 17.31
CA GLY A 87 -10.08 -2.38 16.06
C GLY A 87 -9.17 -2.70 14.86
N ASP A 88 -7.96 -2.13 14.79
CA ASP A 88 -7.12 -2.24 13.60
C ASP A 88 -5.72 -2.83 13.88
N ARG A 89 -5.71 -3.92 14.66
CA ARG A 89 -4.65 -4.91 14.43
C ARG A 89 -4.96 -5.50 13.06
N GLU A 90 -4.13 -5.19 12.06
CA GLU A 90 -4.08 -5.87 10.77
C GLU A 90 -4.52 -7.33 10.95
N VAL A 91 -5.53 -7.78 10.20
CA VAL A 91 -6.19 -9.07 10.41
C VAL A 91 -5.13 -10.15 10.54
N GLN A 92 -4.83 -10.55 11.77
CA GLN A 92 -3.65 -11.37 12.05
C GLN A 92 -3.90 -12.75 11.47
N ARG A 93 -3.22 -13.08 10.37
CA ARG A 93 -3.30 -14.40 9.74
C ARG A 93 -2.32 -15.34 10.45
N VAL A 94 -2.80 -16.53 10.81
CA VAL A 94 -1.99 -17.54 11.49
C VAL A 94 -1.25 -18.39 10.45
N VAL A 95 0.07 -18.45 10.56
CA VAL A 95 0.91 -19.38 9.80
C VAL A 95 1.40 -20.47 10.75
N THR A 96 1.08 -21.73 10.44
CA THR A 96 1.60 -22.87 11.22
C THR A 96 2.88 -23.38 10.57
N VAL A 97 4.01 -23.26 11.28
CA VAL A 97 5.33 -23.71 10.81
C VAL A 97 5.68 -25.04 11.48
N ARG A 98 6.10 -26.04 10.69
CA ARG A 98 6.66 -27.29 11.21
C ARG A 98 8.18 -27.17 11.24
N MET A 99 8.79 -27.36 12.40
CA MET A 99 10.23 -27.23 12.59
C MET A 99 10.78 -28.29 13.56
N PRO A 100 12.06 -28.68 13.43
CA PRO A 100 12.70 -29.61 14.35
C PRO A 100 12.73 -29.07 15.79
N ARG A 101 12.66 -29.98 16.78
CA ARG A 101 12.61 -29.63 18.21
C ARG A 101 13.81 -28.78 18.66
N SER A 102 15.01 -29.12 18.20
CA SER A 102 16.24 -28.40 18.53
C SER A 102 16.20 -26.93 18.07
N LEU A 103 15.65 -26.66 16.88
CA LEU A 103 15.52 -25.32 16.35
C LEU A 103 14.49 -24.50 17.14
N HIS A 104 13.37 -25.13 17.53
CA HIS A 104 12.36 -24.48 18.37
C HIS A 104 12.90 -24.13 19.75
N GLU A 105 13.65 -25.03 20.40
CA GLU A 105 14.28 -24.77 21.69
C GLU A 105 15.32 -23.65 21.62
N SER A 106 16.10 -23.59 20.54
CA SER A 106 17.05 -22.49 20.32
C SER A 106 16.34 -21.13 20.17
N LEU A 107 15.25 -21.06 19.38
CA LEU A 107 14.48 -19.81 19.23
C LEU A 107 13.80 -19.39 20.53
N LYS A 108 13.35 -20.35 21.34
CA LYS A 108 12.77 -20.08 22.65
C LYS A 108 13.79 -19.42 23.58
N ASN A 109 14.98 -19.98 23.70
CA ASN A 109 16.03 -19.42 24.57
C ASN A 109 16.41 -18.00 24.13
N GLU A 110 16.58 -17.77 22.82
CA GLU A 110 16.91 -16.44 22.30
C GLU A 110 15.77 -15.42 22.52
N ALA A 111 14.52 -15.87 22.46
CA ALA A 111 13.36 -15.02 22.74
C ALA A 111 13.29 -14.66 24.24
N ASP A 112 13.61 -15.60 25.12
CA ASP A 112 13.68 -15.40 26.57
C ASP A 112 14.80 -14.40 26.93
N ASP A 113 15.99 -14.52 26.32
CA ASP A 113 17.12 -13.59 26.50
C ASP A 113 16.75 -12.16 26.09
N LEU A 114 16.01 -12.02 24.99
CA LEU A 114 15.56 -10.73 24.45
C LEU A 114 14.25 -10.22 25.09
N ARG A 115 13.65 -10.99 26.01
CA ARG A 115 12.36 -10.70 26.66
C ARG A 115 11.22 -10.43 25.67
N VAL A 116 11.20 -11.16 24.56
CA VAL A 116 10.15 -11.08 23.53
C VAL A 116 9.46 -12.43 23.36
N SER A 117 8.28 -12.44 22.73
CA SER A 117 7.65 -13.72 22.37
C SER A 117 8.40 -14.39 21.21
N ILE A 118 8.34 -15.72 21.15
CA ILE A 118 8.87 -16.50 20.02
C ILE A 118 8.31 -15.98 18.69
N ASN A 119 7.01 -15.65 18.64
CA ASN A 119 6.39 -15.11 17.44
C ASN A 119 6.99 -13.75 17.03
N THR A 120 7.22 -12.86 17.99
CA THR A 120 7.87 -11.55 17.74
C THR A 120 9.30 -11.75 17.21
N LEU A 121 10.06 -12.67 17.80
CA LEU A 121 11.42 -12.99 17.34
C LEU A 121 11.41 -13.57 15.92
N CYS A 122 10.50 -14.52 15.64
CA CYS A 122 10.34 -15.12 14.32
C CYS A 122 9.99 -14.07 13.25
N ILE A 123 9.02 -13.19 13.54
CA ILE A 123 8.64 -12.11 12.63
C ILE A 123 9.83 -11.16 12.38
N ALA A 124 10.56 -10.77 13.43
CA ALA A 124 11.74 -9.91 13.29
C ALA A 124 12.84 -10.56 12.45
N LYS A 125 13.08 -11.86 12.60
CA LYS A 125 14.06 -12.61 11.78
C LYS A 125 13.60 -12.73 10.33
N LEU A 126 12.32 -12.97 10.08
CA LEU A 126 11.76 -13.00 8.72
C LEU A 126 11.90 -11.66 8.00
N MET A 127 11.60 -10.54 8.69
CA MET A 127 11.79 -9.20 8.12
C MET A 127 13.25 -8.95 7.73
N LYS A 128 14.21 -9.26 8.62
CA LYS A 128 15.64 -9.12 8.33
C LYS A 128 16.08 -9.92 7.10
N LEU A 129 15.53 -11.11 6.89
CA LEU A 129 15.83 -11.93 5.72
C LEU A 129 15.25 -11.33 4.43
N LEU A 130 14.02 -10.82 4.48
CA LEU A 130 13.38 -10.13 3.35
C LEU A 130 14.18 -8.88 2.97
N ASP A 131 14.54 -8.03 3.95
CA ASP A 131 15.33 -6.83 3.72
C ASP A 131 16.70 -7.14 3.08
N ALA A 132 17.34 -8.23 3.54
CA ALA A 132 18.62 -8.67 3.00
C ALA A 132 18.50 -9.30 1.59
N GLN A 133 17.33 -9.83 1.24
CA GLN A 133 17.05 -10.36 -0.09
C GLN A 133 16.71 -9.23 -1.07
N ASP A 134 15.92 -8.25 -0.64
CA ASP A 134 15.60 -7.06 -1.44
C ASP A 134 16.85 -6.25 -1.75
N ARG A 135 17.76 -6.10 -0.77
CA ARG A 135 19.06 -5.45 -1.00
C ARG A 135 19.90 -6.16 -2.05
N ARG A 136 19.97 -7.50 -2.00
CA ARG A 136 20.69 -8.29 -3.02
C ARG A 136 20.05 -8.16 -4.40
N ASN A 137 18.72 -8.19 -4.49
CA ASN A 137 18.02 -8.01 -5.77
C ASN A 137 18.30 -6.63 -6.38
N LEU A 138 18.40 -5.57 -5.55
CA LEU A 138 18.76 -4.23 -6.01
C LEU A 138 20.21 -4.17 -6.52
N GLU A 139 21.15 -4.82 -5.83
CA GLU A 139 22.55 -4.92 -6.25
C GLU A 139 22.69 -5.70 -7.57
N ASP A 140 21.95 -6.80 -7.74
CA ASP A 140 21.92 -7.59 -8.97
C ASP A 140 21.32 -6.80 -10.15
N MET A 141 20.26 -6.01 -9.91
CA MET A 141 19.70 -5.10 -10.93
C MET A 141 20.66 -3.97 -11.31
N GLN A 142 21.44 -3.45 -10.36
CA GLN A 142 22.46 -2.43 -10.62
C GLN A 142 23.64 -3.01 -11.42
N ALA A 143 24.11 -4.21 -11.07
CA ALA A 143 25.15 -4.92 -11.81
C ALA A 143 24.72 -5.30 -13.24
N ALA A 144 23.45 -5.65 -13.43
CA ALA A 144 22.88 -5.88 -14.77
C ALA A 144 22.71 -4.59 -15.60
N SER A 145 22.73 -3.42 -14.96
CA SER A 145 22.61 -2.11 -15.61
C SER A 145 23.96 -1.46 -15.97
N GLU A 146 25.09 -2.02 -15.52
CA GLU A 146 26.42 -1.62 -16.02
C GLU A 146 26.67 -2.28 -17.38
N PRO A 147 26.69 -1.52 -18.50
CA PRO A 147 26.98 -2.10 -19.78
C PRO A 147 28.46 -2.51 -19.84
N ALA A 148 28.68 -3.81 -19.97
CA ALA A 148 29.93 -4.35 -20.48
C ALA A 148 30.29 -3.65 -21.81
N GLY A 149 31.36 -2.86 -21.81
CA GLY A 149 32.10 -2.54 -23.03
C GLY A 149 32.20 -1.05 -23.38
N ARG A 150 33.33 -0.46 -23.00
CA ARG A 150 34.14 0.25 -23.99
C ARG A 150 35.59 -0.25 -23.90
N PRO A 151 36.08 -1.05 -24.86
CA PRO A 151 37.52 -1.23 -24.99
C PRO A 151 38.09 0.14 -25.36
N ARG A 152 38.99 0.65 -24.51
CA ARG A 152 39.80 1.84 -24.79
C ARG A 152 40.54 1.60 -26.10
N ARG A 153 40.07 2.18 -27.20
CA ARG A 153 40.86 2.26 -28.43
C ARG A 153 42.06 3.16 -28.17
N ALA A 154 43.24 2.55 -28.16
CA ALA A 154 44.52 3.24 -28.26
C ALA A 154 44.59 3.96 -29.62
N ARG A 155 44.88 5.27 -29.57
CA ARG A 155 45.65 5.95 -30.61
C ARG A 155 46.20 7.26 -30.09
#